data_AF-A0A7M7NE53-F1
#
_entry.id   AF-A0A7M7NE53-F1
#
_cell.length_a   1.000
_cell.length_b   1.000
_cell.length_c   1.000
_cell.angle_alpha   90.00
_cell.angle_beta   90.00
_cell.angle_gamma   90.00
#
_symmetry.space_group_name_H-M   'P 1'
#
loop_
_entity.id
_entity.type
_entity.pdbx_description
1 polymer ?
#
loop_
_entity_poly.entity_id
_entity_poly.type
_entity_poly.pdbx_seq_one_letter_code
_entity_poly.pdbx_strand_id
1 'polypeptide(L)'
;MPENTVVTVRYGPYHACGVTAHRAQRLSGLRALLEENGHTVELEEIKDWNVIELIVNGEQVYNCDILELDYGGDGKLDDHCHKALEAVQKAY
;
A
#
# COMPACT_ATOMS: atom_id res chain seq x y z
N MET A 1 5.82 17.13 -11.17
CA MET A 1 5.36 15.88 -10.53
C MET A 1 4.18 15.39 -11.37
N PRO A 2 4.09 14.11 -11.73
CA PRO A 2 2.93 13.61 -12.46
C PRO A 2 1.68 13.84 -11.60
N GLU A 3 0.84 14.77 -12.03
CA GLU A 3 -0.38 15.14 -11.35
C GLU A 3 -1.40 14.00 -11.56
N ASN A 4 -1.87 13.38 -10.48
CA ASN A 4 -2.95 12.38 -10.45
C ASN A 4 -2.65 11.00 -11.07
N THR A 5 -1.64 10.32 -10.57
CA THR A 5 -1.46 8.87 -10.79
C THR A 5 -2.46 8.06 -9.97
N VAL A 6 -3.10 7.08 -10.59
CA VAL A 6 -3.83 6.01 -9.88
C VAL A 6 -2.84 4.91 -9.48
N VAL A 7 -2.77 4.62 -8.19
CA VAL A 7 -1.98 3.54 -7.60
C VAL A 7 -2.96 2.46 -7.12
N THR A 8 -2.93 1.29 -7.75
CA THR A 8 -3.72 0.15 -7.30
C THR A 8 -2.92 -0.64 -6.26
N VAL A 9 -3.38 -0.65 -5.02
CA VAL A 9 -2.81 -1.43 -3.93
C VAL A 9 -3.56 -2.76 -3.85
N ARG A 10 -2.94 -3.81 -4.34
CA ARG A 10 -3.44 -5.18 -4.21
C ARG A 10 -2.99 -5.71 -2.86
N TYR A 11 -3.89 -6.27 -2.06
CA TYR A 11 -3.56 -6.70 -0.71
C TYR A 11 -4.19 -8.04 -0.34
N GLY A 12 -3.37 -8.85 0.32
CA GLY A 12 -3.71 -10.17 0.81
C GLY A 12 -4.47 -10.16 2.13
N PRO A 13 -5.16 -11.26 2.46
CA PRO A 13 -5.63 -11.46 3.82
C PRO A 13 -4.43 -11.70 4.75
N TYR A 14 -4.53 -11.26 6.00
CA TYR A 14 -3.56 -11.60 7.03
C TYR A 14 -4.23 -12.08 8.30
N HIS A 15 -3.48 -12.84 9.10
CA HIS A 15 -3.96 -13.37 10.35
C HIS A 15 -3.86 -12.33 11.47
N ALA A 16 -4.99 -12.01 12.10
CA ALA A 16 -5.04 -11.17 13.28
C ALA A 16 -6.20 -11.57 14.20
N CYS A 17 -5.96 -11.59 15.51
CA CYS A 17 -6.95 -11.94 16.53
C CYS A 17 -7.66 -13.28 16.27
N GLY A 18 -6.92 -14.29 15.81
CA GLY A 18 -7.46 -15.64 15.56
C GLY A 18 -8.24 -15.78 14.24
N VAL A 19 -8.29 -14.75 13.39
CA VAL A 19 -9.04 -14.76 12.12
C VAL A 19 -8.14 -14.29 10.98
N THR A 20 -8.15 -15.04 9.87
CA THR A 20 -7.52 -14.63 8.61
C THR A 20 -8.58 -13.98 7.71
N ALA A 21 -8.40 -12.70 7.39
CA ALA A 21 -9.32 -11.94 6.56
C ALA A 21 -8.61 -10.78 5.86
N HIS A 22 -9.20 -10.27 4.78
CA HIS A 22 -8.80 -9.01 4.16
C HIS A 22 -9.10 -7.84 5.08
N ARG A 23 -8.08 -7.02 5.34
CA ARG A 23 -8.13 -5.95 6.33
C ARG A 23 -7.31 -4.76 5.84
N ALA A 24 -7.98 -3.64 5.56
CA ALA A 24 -7.33 -2.42 5.08
C ALA A 24 -6.73 -1.53 6.20
N GLN A 25 -6.84 -1.91 7.48
CA GLN A 25 -6.42 -1.04 8.60
C GLN A 25 -4.91 -0.72 8.58
N ARG A 26 -4.06 -1.67 8.17
CA ARG A 26 -2.61 -1.44 8.01
C ARG A 26 -2.26 -0.64 6.75
N LEU A 27 -3.19 -0.55 5.79
CA LEU A 27 -3.00 0.24 4.58
C LEU A 27 -3.33 1.72 4.79
N SER A 28 -3.90 2.11 5.94
CA SER A 28 -4.31 3.49 6.19
C SER A 28 -3.15 4.48 6.13
N GLY A 29 -1.99 4.14 6.72
CA GLY A 29 -0.79 4.97 6.68
C GLY A 29 -0.27 5.14 5.26
N LEU A 30 -0.09 4.02 4.54
CA LEU A 30 0.35 4.02 3.15
C LEU A 30 -0.59 4.85 2.25
N ARG A 31 -1.90 4.65 2.40
CA ARG A 31 -2.91 5.39 1.64
C ARG A 31 -2.82 6.88 1.92
N ALA A 32 -2.78 7.28 3.19
CA ALA A 32 -2.71 8.68 3.58
C ALA A 32 -1.46 9.36 3.01
N LEU A 33 -0.31 8.69 3.06
CA LEU A 33 0.94 9.21 2.54
C LEU A 33 0.91 9.38 1.00
N LEU A 34 0.37 8.40 0.27
CA LEU A 34 0.22 8.48 -1.18
C LEU A 34 -0.78 9.59 -1.59
N GLU A 35 -1.92 9.69 -0.90
CA GLU A 35 -2.94 10.72 -1.14
C GLU A 35 -2.39 12.14 -0.83
N GLU A 36 -1.62 12.30 0.26
CA GLU A 36 -0.96 13.57 0.61
C GLU A 36 0.04 14.02 -0.46
N ASN A 37 0.64 13.07 -1.19
CA ASN A 37 1.55 13.34 -2.31
C ASN A 37 0.84 13.46 -3.68
N GLY A 38 -0.49 13.52 -3.71
CA GLY A 38 -1.27 13.77 -4.93
C GLY A 38 -1.57 12.53 -5.78
N HIS A 39 -1.41 11.33 -5.21
CA HIS A 39 -1.80 10.07 -5.87
C HIS A 39 -3.21 9.65 -5.45
N THR A 40 -3.94 8.99 -6.35
CA THR A 40 -5.22 8.35 -6.01
C THR A 40 -4.97 6.88 -5.70
N VAL A 41 -5.50 6.38 -4.59
CA VAL A 41 -5.28 4.99 -4.15
C VAL A 41 -6.55 4.16 -4.34
N GLU A 42 -6.43 3.06 -5.08
CA GLU A 42 -7.48 2.05 -5.22
C GLU A 42 -7.06 0.77 -4.51
N LEU A 43 -7.96 0.14 -3.75
CA LEU A 43 -7.67 -1.10 -3.03
C LEU A 43 -8.29 -2.29 -3.74
N GLU A 44 -7.49 -3.33 -3.98
CA GLU A 44 -7.93 -4.60 -4.59
C GLU A 44 -7.57 -5.78 -3.68
N GLU A 45 -8.53 -6.65 -3.38
CA GLU A 45 -8.29 -7.85 -2.58
C GLU A 45 -7.70 -8.98 -3.44
N ILE A 46 -6.60 -9.59 -2.98
CA ILE A 46 -5.96 -10.75 -3.64
C ILE A 46 -5.92 -11.97 -2.72
N LYS A 47 -5.68 -13.15 -3.29
CA LYS A 47 -5.70 -14.41 -2.54
C LYS A 47 -4.39 -14.72 -1.83
N ASP A 48 -3.28 -14.14 -2.28
CA ASP A 48 -1.95 -14.31 -1.72
C ASP A 48 -1.91 -13.73 -0.30
N TRP A 49 -1.37 -14.48 0.66
CA TRP A 49 -1.43 -14.11 2.07
C TRP A 49 -0.34 -13.12 2.44
N ASN A 50 -0.67 -12.24 3.38
CA ASN A 50 0.26 -11.30 4.02
C ASN A 50 1.01 -10.38 3.05
N VAL A 51 0.62 -10.24 1.78
CA VAL A 51 1.36 -9.45 0.80
C VAL A 51 0.59 -8.19 0.41
N ILE A 52 1.34 -7.12 0.14
CA ILE A 52 0.84 -5.98 -0.63
C ILE A 52 1.64 -5.83 -1.92
N GLU A 53 0.97 -5.42 -3.00
CA GLU A 53 1.57 -5.08 -4.27
C GLU A 53 1.05 -3.71 -4.70
N LEU A 54 1.94 -2.79 -5.04
CA LEU A 54 1.56 -1.51 -5.65
C LEU A 54 1.72 -1.63 -7.15
N ILE A 55 0.62 -1.43 -7.85
CA ILE A 55 0.56 -1.43 -9.30
C ILE A 55 0.38 0.00 -9.78
N VAL A 56 1.25 0.43 -10.68
CA VAL A 56 1.21 1.75 -11.33
C VAL A 56 1.36 1.53 -12.83
N ASN A 57 0.44 2.09 -13.62
CA ASN A 57 0.40 1.88 -15.08
C ASN A 57 0.40 0.39 -15.51
N GLY A 58 -0.13 -0.50 -14.67
CA GLY A 58 -0.17 -1.95 -14.94
C GLY A 58 1.10 -2.70 -14.58
N GLU A 59 2.13 -2.04 -14.04
CA GLU A 59 3.37 -2.66 -13.58
C GLU A 59 3.46 -2.66 -12.06
N GLN A 60 3.97 -3.76 -11.49
CA GLN A 60 4.24 -3.84 -10.06
C GLN A 60 5.52 -3.07 -9.73
N VAL A 61 5.39 -2.00 -8.96
CA VAL A 61 6.51 -1.10 -8.61
C VAL A 61 7.06 -1.36 -7.21
N TYR A 62 6.24 -1.91 -6.32
CA TYR A 62 6.62 -2.21 -4.94
C TYR A 62 5.83 -3.41 -4.41
N ASN A 63 6.45 -4.17 -3.51
CA ASN A 63 5.77 -5.18 -2.70
C ASN A 63 6.43 -5.27 -1.32
N CYS A 64 5.66 -5.65 -0.30
CA CYS A 64 6.17 -6.04 1.01
C CYS A 64 5.14 -6.90 1.75
N ASP A 65 5.53 -7.41 2.92
CA ASP A 65 4.57 -8.07 3.81
C ASP A 65 3.69 -7.01 4.48
N ILE A 66 2.36 -7.20 4.48
CA ILE A 66 1.40 -6.27 5.07
C ILE A 66 1.58 -6.13 6.59
N LEU A 67 2.17 -7.11 7.26
CA LEU A 67 2.45 -7.09 8.69
C LEU A 67 3.65 -6.22 9.03
N GLU A 68 4.49 -5.88 8.05
CA GLU A 68 5.60 -4.93 8.22
C GLU A 68 5.14 -3.47 8.17
N LEU A 69 3.94 -3.19 7.65
CA LEU A 69 3.32 -1.87 7.76
C LEU A 69 2.80 -1.63 9.16
N ASP A 70 2.98 -0.41 9.65
CA ASP A 70 2.42 0.02 10.93
C ASP A 70 0.89 -0.01 10.90
N TYR A 71 0.30 -0.34 12.06
CA TYR A 71 -1.15 -0.43 12.18
C TYR A 71 -1.76 0.97 12.34
N GLY A 72 -2.49 1.43 11.33
CA GLY A 72 -3.13 2.75 11.32
C GLY A 72 -2.12 3.90 11.16
N GLY A 73 -2.55 5.13 11.44
CA GLY A 73 -1.71 6.32 11.35
C GLY A 73 -1.69 6.97 9.96
N ASP A 74 -0.72 7.86 9.75
CA ASP A 74 -0.54 8.67 8.55
C ASP A 74 0.64 8.21 7.66
N GLY A 75 1.34 7.14 8.05
CA GLY A 75 2.46 6.55 7.30
C GLY A 75 3.75 7.36 7.34
N LYS A 76 3.81 8.50 8.05
CA LYS A 76 4.97 9.41 8.01
C LYS A 76 6.19 8.89 8.76
N LEU A 77 6.00 7.98 9.70
CA LEU A 77 7.07 7.35 10.47
C LEU A 77 7.36 5.91 10.02
N ASP A 78 6.63 5.42 9.02
CA ASP A 78 6.74 4.05 8.53
C ASP A 78 7.71 4.01 7.33
N ASP A 79 8.83 3.32 7.51
CA ASP A 79 9.89 3.18 6.48
C ASP A 79 9.37 2.50 5.21
N HIS A 80 8.44 1.55 5.32
CA HIS A 80 7.88 0.83 4.20
C HIS A 80 6.90 1.71 3.41
N CYS A 81 6.15 2.58 4.10
CA CYS A 81 5.35 3.61 3.44
C CYS A 81 6.21 4.56 2.60
N HIS A 82 7.35 5.01 3.11
CA HIS A 82 8.28 5.88 2.36
C HIS A 82 8.92 5.16 1.16
N LYS A 83 9.34 3.91 1.32
CA LYS A 83 9.87 3.11 0.20
C LYS A 83 8.84 2.90 -0.89
N ALA A 84 7.58 2.65 -0.50
CA ALA A 84 6.47 2.51 -1.43
C ALA A 84 6.22 3.81 -2.22
N LEU A 85 6.19 4.96 -1.53
CA LEU A 85 6.07 6.26 -2.17
C LEU A 85 7.23 6.54 -3.15
N GLU A 86 8.47 6.28 -2.74
CA GLU A 86 9.64 6.46 -3.61
C GLU A 86 9.57 5.57 -4.86
N ALA A 87 9.11 4.32 -4.72
CA ALA A 87 8.92 3.41 -5.84
C ALA A 87 7.85 3.90 -6.82
N VAL A 88 6.71 4.41 -6.31
CA VAL A 88 5.67 5.03 -7.13
C VAL A 88 6.20 6.25 -7.88
N GLN A 89 6.99 7.10 -7.21
CA GLN A 89 7.58 8.28 -7.84
C GLN A 89 8.61 7.94 -8.92
N LYS A 90 9.38 6.85 -8.75
CA LYS A 90 10.37 6.38 -9.73
C LYS A 90 9.76 5.69 -10.95
N ALA A 91 8.52 5.23 -10.86
CA ALA A 91 7.80 4.62 -11.97
C ALA A 91 7.31 5.66 -13.00
N TYR A 92 7.62 6.95 -12.79
CA TYR A 92 7.38 8.09 -13.67
C TYR A 92 8.66 8.88 -13.93
#